data_AF-A0A7J8MQ40-F1
#
_entry.id   AF-A0A7J8MQ40-F1
#
_cell.length_a   1.000
_cell.length_b   1.000
_cell.length_c   1.000
_cell.angle_alpha   90.00
_cell.angle_beta   90.00
_cell.angle_gamma   90.00
#
_symmetry.space_group_name_H-M   'P 1'
#
loop_
_entity.id
_entity.type
_entity.pdbx_description
1 polymer ?
#
loop_
_entity_poly.entity_id
_entity_poly.type
_entity_poly.pdbx_seq_one_letter_code
_entity_poly.pdbx_strand_id
1 'polypeptide(L)'
;IGSGQGEREFRAEVEIISHVHHRHLVSLVGYCIANDHRLLIYEFVSNSNLECHLHGKFSFSGESKAKRVKIAIGAAKGLAYLHED
;
A
#
# COMPACT_ATOMS: atom_id res chain seq x y z
N ILE A 1 -20.02 -7.06 19.65
CA ILE A 1 -18.60 -7.41 19.87
C ILE A 1 -18.01 -7.64 18.48
N GLY A 2 -17.26 -6.67 17.95
CA GLY A 2 -16.72 -6.72 16.57
C GLY A 2 -15.75 -7.89 16.41
N SER A 3 -15.66 -8.45 15.20
CA SER A 3 -15.07 -9.75 14.84
C SER A 3 -13.58 -10.00 15.16
N GLY A 4 -12.93 -9.13 15.94
CA GLY A 4 -11.49 -9.14 16.22
C GLY A 4 -10.63 -9.03 14.95
N GLN A 5 -11.25 -8.79 13.80
CA GLN A 5 -10.63 -8.83 12.50
C GLN A 5 -9.64 -7.69 12.32
N GLY A 6 -10.02 -6.47 12.69
CA GLY A 6 -9.12 -5.31 12.60
C GLY A 6 -7.86 -5.46 13.46
N GLU A 7 -7.94 -6.13 14.61
CA GLU A 7 -6.74 -6.41 15.44
C GLU A 7 -5.82 -7.43 14.76
N ARG A 8 -6.40 -8.46 14.13
CA ARG A 8 -5.62 -9.46 13.39
C ARG A 8 -4.92 -8.83 12.17
N GLU A 9 -5.65 -8.02 11.41
CA GLU A 9 -5.13 -7.29 10.25
C GLU A 9 -4.01 -6.33 10.66
N PHE A 10 -4.24 -5.53 11.71
CA PHE A 10 -3.22 -4.63 12.24
C PHE A 10 -1.96 -5.37 12.68
N ARG A 11 -2.09 -6.47 13.44
CA ARG A 11 -0.93 -7.25 13.89
C ARG A 11 -0.17 -7.87 12.72
N ALA A 12 -0.89 -8.42 11.73
CA ALA A 12 -0.27 -8.99 10.55
C ALA A 12 0.51 -7.92 9.76
N GLU A 13 -0.04 -6.71 9.64
CA GLU A 13 0.59 -5.60 8.93
C GLU A 13 1.83 -5.09 9.69
N VAL A 14 1.76 -4.97 11.02
CA VAL A 14 2.93 -4.64 11.84
C VAL A 14 4.00 -5.73 11.77
N GLU A 15 3.63 -7.02 11.81
CA GLU A 15 4.59 -8.12 11.79
C GLU A 15 5.30 -8.25 10.43
N ILE A 16 4.55 -8.15 9.34
CA ILE A 16 5.05 -8.39 7.99
C ILE A 16 5.60 -7.09 7.38
N ILE A 17 4.78 -6.03 7.30
CA ILE A 17 5.13 -4.83 6.52
C ILE A 17 6.23 -3.99 7.19
N SER A 18 6.41 -4.08 8.52
CA SER A 18 7.50 -3.36 9.20
C SER A 18 8.91 -3.80 8.79
N HIS A 19 9.06 -5.03 8.28
CA HIS A 19 10.34 -5.59 7.86
C HIS A 19 10.57 -5.51 6.34
N VAL A 20 9.54 -5.09 5.59
CA VAL A 20 9.57 -5.04 4.14
C VAL A 20 10.14 -3.71 3.66
N HIS A 21 11.21 -3.78 2.85
CA HIS A 21 11.80 -2.57 2.26
C HIS A 21 12.02 -2.75 0.76
N HIS A 22 11.09 -2.24 -0.04
CA HIS A 22 11.15 -2.38 -1.49
C HIS A 22 10.58 -1.15 -2.20
N ARG A 23 11.22 -0.70 -3.28
CA ARG A 23 10.85 0.53 -4.01
C ARG A 23 9.43 0.56 -4.60
N HIS A 24 8.76 -0.58 -4.69
CA HIS A 24 7.41 -0.72 -5.22
C HIS A 24 6.38 -1.06 -4.13
N LEU A 25 6.76 -0.95 -2.87
CA LEU A 25 5.91 -1.08 -1.69
C LEU A 25 6.05 0.19 -0.87
N VAL A 26 4.96 0.62 -0.25
CA VAL A 26 5.01 1.80 0.62
C VAL A 26 5.56 1.37 1.98
N SER A 27 6.52 2.13 2.52
CA SER A 27 7.17 1.75 3.76
C SER A 27 6.30 2.11 4.96
N LEU A 28 6.10 1.16 5.88
CA LEU A 28 5.56 1.44 7.20
C LEU A 28 6.66 2.11 8.04
N VAL A 29 6.41 3.36 8.43
CA VAL A 29 7.34 4.16 9.24
C VAL A 29 7.20 3.80 10.73
N GLY A 30 5.98 3.46 11.15
CA GLY A 30 5.70 3.05 12.52
C GLY A 30 4.23 2.79 12.76
N TYR A 31 3.90 2.53 14.02
CA TYR A 31 2.53 2.26 14.44
C TYR A 31 2.29 2.82 15.84
N CYS A 32 1.01 3.04 16.18
CA CYS A 32 0.59 3.46 17.51
C CYS A 32 -0.48 2.53 18.04
N ILE A 33 -0.31 2.08 19.29
CA ILE A 33 -1.26 1.27 20.05
C ILE A 33 -1.61 2.09 21.29
N ALA A 34 -2.85 2.59 21.36
CA ALA A 34 -3.31 3.40 22.48
C ALA A 34 -4.78 3.07 22.79
N ASN A 35 -5.03 2.43 23.94
CA ASN A 35 -6.36 1.92 24.31
C ASN A 35 -6.96 1.05 23.17
N ASP A 36 -8.12 1.44 22.66
CA ASP A 36 -8.82 0.79 21.55
C ASP A 36 -8.39 1.31 20.17
N HIS A 37 -7.41 2.22 20.10
CA HIS A 37 -6.88 2.75 18.85
C HIS A 37 -5.70 1.90 18.34
N ARG A 38 -5.73 1.65 17.04
CA ARG A 38 -4.68 1.01 16.25
C ARG A 38 -4.41 1.88 15.05
N LEU A 39 -3.23 2.49 14.98
CA LEU A 39 -2.84 3.40 13.91
C LEU A 39 -1.58 2.91 13.22
N LEU A 40 -1.56 2.98 11.90
CA LEU A 40 -0.40 2.71 11.06
C LEU A 40 0.07 4.03 10.45
N ILE A 41 1.39 4.23 10.46
CA ILE A 41 2.03 5.44 9.97
C ILE A 41 2.86 5.07 8.76
N TYR A 42 2.43 5.53 7.60
CA TYR A 42 3.07 5.24 6.31
C TYR A 42 3.81 6.45 5.75
N GLU A 43 4.79 6.20 4.89
CA GLU A 43 5.33 7.25 4.02
C GLU A 43 4.21 7.85 3.15
N PHE A 44 4.18 9.17 3.07
CA PHE A 44 3.19 9.85 2.25
C PHE A 44 3.51 9.71 0.76
N VAL A 45 2.61 9.05 0.02
CA VAL A 45 2.67 8.96 -1.44
C VAL A 45 1.83 10.07 -2.05
N SER A 46 2.50 11.03 -2.69
CA SER A 46 1.83 12.12 -3.40
C SER A 46 1.15 11.64 -4.68
N ASN A 47 0.29 12.49 -5.24
CA ASN A 47 -0.47 12.27 -6.48
C ASN A 47 -1.70 11.36 -6.39
N SER A 48 -2.27 11.07 -5.23
CA SER A 48 -3.47 10.23 -5.11
C SER A 48 -3.26 8.77 -5.55
N ASN A 49 -4.25 7.91 -5.31
CA ASN A 49 -4.17 6.48 -5.62
C ASN A 49 -4.38 6.16 -7.11
N LEU A 50 -4.04 4.94 -7.51
CA LEU A 50 -4.14 4.50 -8.90
C LEU A 50 -5.57 4.52 -9.44
N GLU A 51 -6.57 4.20 -8.60
CA GLU A 51 -7.98 4.27 -8.98
C GLU A 51 -8.37 5.68 -9.44
N CYS A 52 -7.92 6.73 -8.74
CA CYS A 52 -8.15 8.11 -9.15
C CYS A 52 -7.56 8.43 -10.53
N HIS A 53 -6.39 7.87 -10.87
CA HIS A 53 -5.74 8.07 -12.16
C HIS A 53 -6.37 7.25 -13.29
N LEU A 54 -6.94 6.09 -12.98
CA LEU A 54 -7.53 5.20 -13.98
C LEU A 54 -9.01 5.53 -14.26
N HIS A 55 -9.75 5.97 -13.24
CA HIS A 55 -11.21 6.07 -13.27
C HIS A 55 -11.75 7.40 -12.71
N GLY A 56 -10.93 8.20 -12.01
CA GLY A 56 -11.38 9.43 -11.35
C GLY A 56 -11.51 10.65 -12.27
N LYS A 57 -11.84 11.80 -11.68
CA LYS A 57 -11.88 13.10 -12.40
C LYS A 57 -10.52 13.54 -12.95
N PHE A 58 -9.44 12.96 -12.42
CA PHE A 58 -8.07 13.10 -12.91
C PHE A 58 -7.68 11.95 -13.84
N SER A 59 -8.63 11.17 -14.36
CA SER A 59 -8.42 10.24 -15.47
C SER A 59 -7.91 11.05 -16.65
N PHE A 60 -6.59 11.21 -16.71
CA PHE A 60 -5.93 11.79 -17.85
C PHE A 60 -6.25 10.86 -19.01
N SER A 61 -7.09 11.36 -19.93
CA SER A 61 -7.31 10.78 -21.25
C SER A 61 -6.00 10.58 -22.04
N GLY A 62 -4.86 11.03 -21.51
CA GLY A 62 -3.51 10.89 -22.04
C GLY A 62 -2.53 10.03 -21.22
N GLU A 63 -2.96 9.20 -20.26
CA GLU A 63 -2.07 8.17 -19.69
C GLU A 63 -1.63 7.19 -20.80
N SER A 64 -0.41 7.37 -21.33
CA SER A 64 0.09 6.54 -22.42
C SER A 64 0.07 5.07 -22.02
N LYS A 65 -0.25 4.18 -22.97
CA LYS A 65 -0.20 2.72 -22.76
C LYS A 65 1.12 2.27 -22.12
N ALA A 66 2.22 2.95 -22.47
CA ALA A 66 3.54 2.72 -21.88
C ALA A 66 3.59 3.02 -20.36
N LYS A 67 2.93 4.09 -19.89
CA LYS A 67 2.88 4.42 -18.45
C LYS A 67 2.09 3.36 -17.67
N ARG A 68 0.95 2.92 -18.20
CA ARG A 68 0.15 1.84 -17.61
C ARG A 68 0.94 0.54 -17.48
N VAL A 69 1.69 0.17 -18.53
CA VAL A 69 2.59 -1.00 -18.49
C VAL A 69 3.67 -0.83 -17.41
N LYS A 70 4.28 0.35 -17.27
CA LYS A 70 5.26 0.61 -16.20
C LYS A 70 4.66 0.44 -14.80
N ILE A 71 3.44 0.93 -14.58
CA ILE A 71 2.72 0.76 -13.31
C ILE A 71 2.48 -0.73 -13.03
N ALA A 72 1.96 -1.48 -14.00
CA ALA A 72 1.72 -2.92 -13.85
C ALA A 72 3.00 -3.71 -13.54
N ILE A 73 4.11 -3.40 -14.22
CA ILE A 73 5.42 -4.01 -13.94
C ILE A 73 5.88 -3.67 -12.52
N GLY A 74 5.71 -2.41 -12.06
CA GLY A 74 6.04 -2.01 -10.70
C GLY A 74 5.25 -2.80 -9.65
N ALA A 75 3.94 -2.92 -9.84
CA ALA A 75 3.07 -3.71 -8.96
C ALA A 75 3.48 -5.19 -8.93
N ALA A 76 3.76 -5.79 -10.09
CA ALA A 76 4.22 -7.17 -10.19
C ALA A 76 5.56 -7.39 -9.44
N LYS A 77 6.50 -6.45 -9.53
CA LYS A 77 7.75 -6.51 -8.77
C LYS A 77 7.54 -6.43 -7.26
N GLY A 78 6.65 -5.54 -6.81
CA GLY A 78 6.29 -5.46 -5.39
C GLY A 78 5.66 -6.76 -4.88
N LEU A 79 4.77 -7.36 -5.67
CA LEU A 79 4.14 -8.62 -5.31
C LEU A 79 5.12 -9.79 -5.33
N ALA A 80 6.03 -9.85 -6.29
CA ALA A 80 7.09 -10.86 -6.34
C ALA A 80 7.99 -10.79 -5.10
N TYR A 81 8.37 -9.57 -4.69
CA TYR A 81 9.13 -9.37 -3.46
C TYR A 81 8.39 -9.91 -2.23
N LEU A 82 7.10 -9.61 -2.08
CA LEU A 82 6.28 -10.15 -0.97
C LEU A 82 6.08 -11.67 -1.00
N HIS A 83 6.41 -12.34 -2.10
CA HIS A 83 6.27 -13.78 -2.25
C HIS A 83 7.58 -14.52 -1.96
N GLU A 84 8.73 -13.85 -2.12
CA GLU A 84 10.06 -14.43 -1.93
C GLU A 84 10.55 -14.34 -0.46
N ASP A 85 9.93 -13.48 0.37
CA ASP A 85 10.15 -13.36 1.83
C ASP A 85 9.03 -14.02 2.66
#